data_AF-A0A7C2FMY1-F1
#
_entry.id   AF-A0A7C2FMY1-F1
#
_cell.length_a   1.000
_cell.length_b   1.000
_cell.length_c   1.000
_cell.angle_alpha   90.00
_cell.angle_beta   90.00
_cell.angle_gamma   90.00
#
_symmetry.space_group_name_H-M   'P 1'
#
loop_
_entity.id
_entity.type
_entity.pdbx_description
1 polymer ?
#
loop_
_entity_poly.entity_id
_entity_poly.type
_entity_poly.pdbx_seq_one_letter_code
_entity_poly.pdbx_strand_id
1 'polypeptide(L)'
;MKLGWPIVVALTFGPMGLQDIKEQGLALFEQAELTLKRESDPVRRAHGAIIVASLIKDVEPDRGEALLRLAAQALSQLDREDPLERGSRQMGQTPRVVFRTPYDVARLWERLLEEAAELRIALVREFLAEIPWDEQRKGSALSRLARFVRDPRAMSELVELSLSHAVSFSAVALLFDLRERDPERSRAIFHTALERAVRRGDLDGLYWLGAYAIPGVNLPNRFPLSNPPAPDPALARMYIRVLVEVLSQAALRVTPTPTHVYRALVNIRPYAEQFVPEIVPQVDSLLTLIASRLSPKAIAEAEQSDLERAMPKPEKAEDLERRAQGARDEKTHDDLMAQAAFLTLGDHDFERALSLAAKIKDRAIRSEMQDLINFTAAVELSEKNQMDRAERHALAIEHPERLAVAVANMLPKLGDKIRADALLTQAQARIERLQTGGAKGRALLYLAGPAMSLDAEHGRFLLNRAIVLLNAAKADLNGAGDSAIRIETGEFATGRVVGSADLAAVVIEAFAKLTETDPELVHAPSLAMLWESAEIRAIAQAAVARSLMERAKRRTDTGPP
;
A
#
# COMPACT_ATOMS: atom_id res chain seq x y z
N MET A 1 29.74 27.00 18.76
CA MET A 1 28.65 26.91 17.76
C MET A 1 29.07 27.71 16.53
N LYS A 2 29.42 27.04 15.42
CA LYS A 2 29.64 27.71 14.13
C LYS A 2 28.31 27.70 13.37
N LEU A 3 27.66 28.85 13.27
CA LEU A 3 26.50 29.07 12.42
C LEU A 3 26.96 28.93 10.95
N GLY A 4 26.73 27.77 10.34
CA GLY A 4 26.86 27.61 8.90
C GLY A 4 25.77 28.42 8.22
N TRP A 5 26.16 29.54 7.60
CA TRP A 5 25.29 30.32 6.73
C TRP A 5 24.72 29.42 5.62
N PRO A 6 23.48 29.62 5.17
CA PRO A 6 23.02 28.99 3.94
C PRO A 6 23.95 29.42 2.81
N ILE A 7 24.45 28.45 2.03
CA ILE A 7 25.10 28.74 0.76
C ILE A 7 24.00 29.33 -0.12
N VAL A 8 23.95 30.66 -0.20
CA VAL A 8 23.18 31.36 -1.22
C VAL A 8 23.96 31.15 -2.51
N VAL A 9 23.56 30.15 -3.30
CA VAL A 9 24.05 30.01 -4.67
C VAL A 9 23.64 31.28 -5.39
N ALA A 10 24.62 32.11 -5.76
CA ALA A 10 24.39 33.30 -6.55
C ALA A 10 23.94 32.84 -7.93
N LEU A 11 22.62 32.84 -8.16
CA LEU A 11 22.02 32.58 -9.47
C LEU A 11 22.41 33.72 -10.40
N THR A 12 23.30 33.45 -11.36
CA THR A 12 23.59 34.37 -12.45
C THR A 12 22.46 34.30 -13.47
N PHE A 13 21.74 35.41 -13.67
CA PHE A 13 20.66 35.54 -14.64
C PHE A 13 21.22 35.64 -16.06
N GLY A 14 21.32 34.49 -16.73
CA GLY A 14 21.67 34.34 -18.15
C GLY A 14 21.14 33.01 -18.68
N PRO A 15 21.08 32.78 -20.01
CA PRO A 15 20.64 31.50 -20.56
C PRO A 15 21.56 30.39 -20.07
N MET A 16 21.06 29.56 -19.14
CA MET A 16 21.85 28.51 -18.51
C MET A 16 22.28 27.46 -19.54
N GLY A 17 23.60 27.25 -19.59
CA GLY A 17 24.20 26.15 -20.33
C GLY A 17 23.75 24.80 -19.78
N LEU A 18 23.92 23.74 -20.58
CA LEU A 18 23.59 22.37 -20.17
C LEU A 18 24.33 21.96 -18.88
N GLN A 19 25.60 22.36 -18.78
CA GLN A 19 26.44 22.08 -17.62
C GLN A 19 25.94 22.83 -16.38
N ASP A 20 25.55 24.09 -16.51
CA ASP A 20 24.99 24.90 -15.41
C ASP A 20 23.73 24.26 -14.82
N ILE A 21 22.82 23.74 -15.66
CA ILE A 21 21.58 23.06 -15.22
C ILE A 21 21.92 21.80 -14.41
N LYS A 22 22.92 21.02 -14.86
CA LYS A 22 23.35 19.81 -14.16
C LYS A 22 24.01 20.14 -12.82
N GLU A 23 24.88 21.15 -12.79
CA GLU A 23 25.55 21.58 -11.55
C GLU A 23 24.54 22.12 -10.52
N GLN A 24 23.57 22.91 -10.97
CA GLN A 24 22.53 23.44 -10.08
C GLN A 24 21.63 22.36 -9.48
N GLY A 25 21.17 21.38 -10.27
CA GLY A 25 20.35 20.32 -9.68
C GLY A 25 21.16 19.41 -8.75
N LEU A 26 22.45 19.16 -9.00
CA LEU A 26 23.32 18.45 -8.04
C LEU A 26 23.48 19.24 -6.74
N ALA A 27 23.65 20.56 -6.81
CA ALA A 27 23.70 21.43 -5.64
C ALA A 27 22.39 21.43 -4.84
N LEU A 28 21.23 21.40 -5.51
CA LEU A 28 19.93 21.29 -4.84
C LEU A 28 19.73 19.93 -4.16
N PHE A 29 20.24 18.84 -4.74
CA PHE A 29 20.28 17.54 -4.04
C PHE A 29 21.16 17.60 -2.78
N GLU A 30 22.34 18.24 -2.86
CA GLU A 30 23.20 18.44 -1.67
C GLU A 30 22.49 19.25 -0.59
N GLN A 31 21.78 20.30 -0.98
CA GLN A 31 20.98 21.09 -0.06
C GLN A 31 19.83 20.29 0.56
N ALA A 32 19.17 19.42 -0.20
CA ALA A 32 18.13 18.53 0.32
C ALA A 32 18.69 17.56 1.38
N GLU A 33 19.85 16.95 1.12
CA GLU A 33 20.52 16.09 2.10
C GLU A 33 20.92 16.83 3.38
N LEU A 34 21.52 18.01 3.24
CA LEU A 34 21.89 18.85 4.38
C LEU A 34 20.67 19.28 5.20
N THR A 35 19.54 19.52 4.53
CA THR A 35 18.26 19.85 5.17
C THR A 35 17.73 18.64 5.94
N LEU A 36 17.72 17.43 5.36
CA LEU A 36 17.28 16.21 6.04
C LEU A 36 18.15 15.85 7.24
N LYS A 37 19.47 16.05 7.16
CA LYS A 37 20.38 15.82 8.30
C LYS A 37 20.06 16.71 9.50
N ARG A 38 19.33 17.82 9.30
CA ARG A 38 18.88 18.74 10.35
C ARG A 38 17.48 18.42 10.88
N GLU A 39 16.72 17.54 10.24
CA GLU A 39 15.41 17.10 10.72
C GLU A 39 15.60 16.36 12.05
N SER A 40 14.96 16.83 13.12
CA SER A 40 15.15 16.27 14.46
C SER A 40 14.25 15.08 14.74
N ASP A 41 13.09 14.99 14.05
CA ASP A 41 12.17 13.87 14.20
C ASP A 41 12.70 12.65 13.40
N PRO A 42 13.05 11.53 14.05
CA PRO A 42 13.58 10.35 13.38
C PRO A 42 12.61 9.73 12.35
N VAL A 43 11.29 9.80 12.57
CA VAL A 43 10.30 9.26 11.62
C VAL A 43 10.28 10.09 10.35
N ARG A 44 10.24 11.42 10.49
CA ARG A 44 10.26 12.36 9.36
C ARG A 44 11.59 12.34 8.62
N ARG A 45 12.69 12.19 9.36
CA ARG A 45 14.03 12.02 8.77
C ARG A 45 14.10 10.75 7.93
N ALA A 46 13.58 9.63 8.43
CA ALA A 46 13.55 8.37 7.70
C ALA A 46 12.70 8.48 6.43
N HIS A 47 11.47 8.98 6.56
CA HIS A 47 10.56 9.16 5.43
C HIS A 47 11.16 10.08 4.37
N GLY A 48 11.60 11.28 4.75
CA GLY A 48 12.25 12.22 3.85
C GLY A 48 13.50 11.64 3.17
N ALA A 49 14.34 10.90 3.88
CA ALA A 49 15.53 10.27 3.31
C ALA A 49 15.19 9.16 2.29
N ILE A 50 14.17 8.35 2.53
CA ILE A 50 13.67 7.34 1.57
C ILE A 50 13.16 8.03 0.31
N ILE A 51 12.35 9.09 0.44
CA ILE A 51 11.81 9.81 -0.71
C ILE A 51 12.94 10.47 -1.51
N VAL A 52 13.88 11.17 -0.87
CA VAL A 52 15.00 11.83 -1.57
C VAL A 52 15.92 10.79 -2.22
N ALA A 53 16.15 9.63 -1.57
CA ALA A 53 16.89 8.51 -2.18
C ALA A 53 16.22 8.05 -3.49
N SER A 54 14.89 7.92 -3.49
CA SER A 54 14.13 7.52 -4.68
C SER A 54 14.26 8.49 -5.86
N LEU A 55 14.48 9.78 -5.59
CA LEU A 55 14.62 10.82 -6.61
C LEU A 55 16.04 10.90 -7.20
N ILE A 56 17.07 10.63 -6.38
CA ILE A 56 18.48 10.75 -6.76
C ILE A 56 19.09 9.45 -7.31
N LYS A 57 18.51 8.27 -7.02
CA LYS A 57 19.11 6.95 -7.35
C LYS A 57 19.50 6.76 -8.82
N ASP A 58 18.74 7.32 -9.77
CA ASP A 58 19.06 7.21 -11.20
C ASP A 58 20.17 8.17 -11.66
N VAL A 59 20.55 9.12 -10.80
CA VAL A 59 21.52 10.20 -11.10
C VAL A 59 22.83 9.92 -10.37
N GLU A 60 22.77 9.67 -9.06
CA GLU A 60 23.91 9.38 -8.19
C GLU A 60 23.55 8.25 -7.22
N PRO A 61 23.67 6.97 -7.65
CA PRO A 61 23.23 5.82 -6.85
C PRO A 61 23.93 5.75 -5.49
N ASP A 62 25.22 6.09 -5.41
CA ASP A 62 25.99 6.08 -4.16
C ASP A 62 25.40 7.04 -3.09
N ARG A 63 24.88 8.20 -3.53
CA ARG A 63 24.19 9.15 -2.63
C ARG A 63 22.81 8.63 -2.23
N GLY A 64 22.12 7.98 -3.16
CA GLY A 64 20.88 7.24 -2.87
C GLY A 64 21.09 6.20 -1.76
N GLU A 65 22.16 5.41 -1.83
CA GLU A 65 22.50 4.45 -0.78
C GLU A 65 22.80 5.11 0.56
N ALA A 66 23.57 6.21 0.57
CA ALA A 66 23.88 6.94 1.79
C ALA A 66 22.60 7.47 2.48
N LEU A 67 21.63 7.91 1.69
CA LEU A 67 20.31 8.33 2.19
C LEU A 67 19.48 7.14 2.72
N LEU A 68 19.51 5.97 2.08
CA LEU A 68 18.85 4.78 2.62
C LEU A 68 19.48 4.33 3.95
N ARG A 69 20.81 4.42 4.09
CA ARG A 69 21.48 4.16 5.38
C ARG A 69 21.09 5.18 6.45
N LEU A 70 20.96 6.46 6.08
CA LEU A 70 20.46 7.51 6.97
C LEU A 70 19.03 7.18 7.44
N ALA A 71 18.18 6.69 6.54
CA ALA A 71 16.83 6.26 6.87
C ALA A 71 16.81 5.06 7.82
N ALA A 72 17.60 4.02 7.54
CA ALA A 72 17.73 2.85 8.41
C ALA A 72 18.19 3.24 9.83
N GLN A 73 19.22 4.09 9.92
CA GLN A 73 19.72 4.62 11.19
C GLN A 73 18.66 5.44 11.95
N ALA A 74 17.81 6.19 11.23
CA ALA A 74 16.73 6.94 11.86
C ALA A 74 15.60 6.01 12.34
N LEU A 75 15.23 4.99 11.55
CA LEU A 75 14.24 3.99 11.94
C LEU A 75 14.69 3.14 13.13
N SER A 76 15.99 2.82 13.23
CA SER A 76 16.52 2.05 14.36
C SER A 76 16.47 2.81 15.70
N GLN A 77 16.29 4.14 15.67
CA GLN A 77 16.11 4.98 16.86
C GLN A 77 14.66 5.00 17.37
N LEU A 78 13.71 4.50 16.58
CA LEU A 78 12.30 4.54 16.93
C LEU A 78 11.94 3.37 17.85
N ASP A 79 11.25 3.68 18.94
CA ASP A 79 10.72 2.67 19.84
C ASP A 79 9.74 1.75 19.13
N ARG A 80 9.86 0.47 19.45
CA ARG A 80 9.28 -0.69 18.76
C ARG A 80 7.76 -0.84 18.87
N GLU A 81 7.08 0.10 19.51
CA GLU A 81 5.63 -0.02 19.69
C GLU A 81 4.91 0.26 18.38
N ASP A 82 4.18 -0.74 17.92
CA ASP A 82 3.26 -0.61 16.79
C ASP A 82 2.27 0.53 17.11
N PRO A 83 2.10 1.54 16.25
CA PRO A 83 1.11 2.59 16.42
C PRO A 83 -0.30 2.05 16.67
N LEU A 84 -0.61 0.85 16.15
CA LEU A 84 -1.84 0.12 16.43
C LEU A 84 -1.95 -0.28 17.90
N GLU A 85 -0.88 -0.83 18.49
CA GLU A 85 -0.87 -1.19 19.91
C GLU A 85 -0.99 0.04 20.80
N ARG A 86 -0.37 1.16 20.41
CA ARG A 86 -0.45 2.43 21.14
C ARG A 86 -1.86 3.05 21.06
N GLY A 87 -2.49 2.99 19.88
CA GLY A 87 -3.86 3.45 19.65
C GLY A 87 -4.91 2.59 20.35
N SER A 88 -4.76 1.26 20.31
CA SER A 88 -5.64 0.31 21.01
C SER A 88 -5.61 0.51 22.53
N ARG A 89 -4.44 0.84 23.11
CA ARG A 89 -4.32 1.16 24.54
C ARG A 89 -5.00 2.48 24.94
N GLN A 90 -5.13 3.44 24.02
CA GLN A 90 -5.72 4.75 24.31
C GLN A 90 -7.23 4.82 24.07
N MET A 91 -7.78 4.10 23.08
CA MET A 91 -9.20 4.23 22.70
C MET A 91 -10.12 3.10 23.21
N GLY A 92 -9.58 2.05 23.85
CA GLY A 92 -10.38 0.94 24.39
C GLY A 92 -11.04 0.03 23.34
N GLN A 93 -11.11 0.45 22.07
CA GLN A 93 -11.48 -0.35 20.91
C GLN A 93 -10.60 0.02 19.72
N THR A 94 -10.03 -0.99 19.05
CA THR A 94 -9.26 -0.79 17.82
C THR A 94 -10.23 -0.46 16.68
N PRO A 95 -10.07 0.67 15.96
CA PRO A 95 -10.89 0.96 14.79
C PRO A 95 -10.78 -0.19 13.79
N ARG A 96 -11.91 -0.60 13.20
CA ARG A 96 -11.92 -1.73 12.24
C ARG A 96 -11.29 -1.35 10.92
N VAL A 97 -11.31 -0.07 10.57
CA VAL A 97 -10.69 0.48 9.36
C VAL A 97 -9.49 1.34 9.76
N VAL A 98 -8.30 0.78 9.57
CA VAL A 98 -7.04 1.49 9.79
C VAL A 98 -6.43 1.90 8.47
N PHE A 99 -6.14 3.19 8.32
CA PHE A 99 -5.34 3.70 7.22
C PHE A 99 -3.89 3.83 7.66
N ARG A 100 -3.00 3.27 6.87
CA ARG A 100 -1.56 3.44 7.10
C ARG A 100 -1.15 4.86 6.74
N THR A 101 -0.42 5.51 7.62
CA THR A 101 0.20 6.81 7.36
C THR A 101 1.56 6.60 6.68
N PRO A 102 2.17 7.64 6.08
CA PRO A 102 3.57 7.56 5.61
C PRO A 102 4.56 7.41 6.78
N TYR A 103 4.12 7.71 8.00
CA TYR A 103 4.92 7.68 9.22
C TYR A 103 4.81 6.36 10.01
N ASP A 104 4.08 5.38 9.49
CA ASP A 104 4.06 4.03 10.04
C ASP A 104 5.45 3.39 9.90
N VAL A 105 6.11 3.13 11.03
CA VAL A 105 7.49 2.62 11.09
C VAL A 105 7.65 1.33 10.30
N ALA A 106 6.66 0.44 10.37
CA ALA A 106 6.73 -0.80 9.62
C ALA A 106 6.61 -0.56 8.11
N ARG A 107 5.73 0.37 7.70
CA ARG A 107 5.62 0.76 6.30
C ARG A 107 6.90 1.44 5.81
N LEU A 108 7.56 2.25 6.64
CA LEU A 108 8.83 2.88 6.29
C LEU A 108 9.94 1.84 6.10
N TRP A 109 10.00 0.81 6.94
CA TRP A 109 10.90 -0.33 6.72
C TRP A 109 10.56 -1.09 5.42
N GLU A 110 9.28 -1.35 5.14
CA GLU A 110 8.85 -1.97 3.88
C GLU A 110 9.32 -1.13 2.68
N ARG A 111 9.10 0.19 2.71
CA ARG A 111 9.50 1.12 1.65
C ARG A 111 11.02 1.24 1.50
N LEU A 112 11.76 1.23 2.61
CA LEU A 112 13.22 1.22 2.61
C LEU A 112 13.76 -0.03 1.92
N LEU A 113 13.17 -1.20 2.16
CA LEU A 113 13.54 -2.44 1.48
C LEU A 113 13.19 -2.41 -0.02
N GLU A 114 12.07 -1.77 -0.40
CA GLU A 114 11.70 -1.53 -1.80
C GLU A 114 12.77 -0.71 -2.53
N GLU A 115 13.11 0.47 -2.01
CA GLU A 115 14.13 1.33 -2.61
C GLU A 115 15.52 0.67 -2.61
N ALA A 116 15.85 -0.08 -1.56
CA ALA A 116 17.10 -0.82 -1.47
C ALA A 116 17.20 -1.91 -2.55
N ALA A 117 16.11 -2.63 -2.83
CA ALA A 117 16.10 -3.69 -3.84
C ALA A 117 16.27 -3.17 -5.27
N GLU A 118 15.77 -1.95 -5.55
CA GLU A 118 15.98 -1.30 -6.85
C GLU A 118 17.44 -0.86 -7.06
N LEU A 119 18.17 -0.56 -5.98
CA LEU A 119 19.61 -0.27 -6.05
C LEU A 119 20.44 -1.56 -6.11
N ARG A 120 20.32 -2.42 -5.08
CA ARG A 120 20.96 -3.74 -5.02
C ARG A 120 20.48 -4.59 -3.83
N ILE A 121 20.37 -5.89 -4.05
CA ILE A 121 19.95 -6.89 -3.04
C ILE A 121 20.86 -6.89 -1.79
N ALA A 122 22.14 -6.55 -1.94
CA ALA A 122 23.06 -6.49 -0.80
C ALA A 122 22.57 -5.55 0.32
N LEU A 123 21.94 -4.43 -0.06
CA LEU A 123 21.35 -3.48 0.88
C LEU A 123 20.11 -4.07 1.56
N VAL A 124 19.29 -4.84 0.84
CA VAL A 124 18.13 -5.54 1.43
C VAL A 124 18.61 -6.48 2.54
N ARG A 125 19.71 -7.22 2.33
CA ARG A 125 20.28 -8.11 3.35
C ARG A 125 20.86 -7.33 4.54
N GLU A 126 21.57 -6.24 4.27
CA GLU A 126 22.10 -5.30 5.28
C GLU A 126 20.96 -4.82 6.19
N PHE A 127 19.89 -4.25 5.61
CA PHE A 127 18.79 -3.68 6.37
C PHE A 127 17.92 -4.73 7.07
N LEU A 128 17.65 -5.90 6.46
CA LEU A 128 16.92 -6.99 7.10
C LEU A 128 17.54 -7.48 8.41
N ALA A 129 18.87 -7.36 8.54
CA ALA A 129 19.58 -7.74 9.77
C ALA A 129 19.28 -6.77 10.93
N GLU A 130 18.98 -5.51 10.61
CA GLU A 130 18.65 -4.46 11.59
C GLU A 130 17.16 -4.45 11.97
N ILE A 131 16.30 -4.97 11.09
CA ILE A 131 14.84 -4.95 11.28
C ILE A 131 14.42 -5.93 12.41
N PRO A 132 13.71 -5.44 13.46
CA PRO A 132 13.26 -6.25 14.59
C PRO A 132 11.93 -6.97 14.31
N TRP A 133 11.72 -7.42 13.07
CA TRP A 133 10.54 -8.20 12.69
C TRP A 133 10.73 -9.67 13.02
N ASP A 134 9.63 -10.35 13.36
CA ASP A 134 9.62 -11.81 13.37
C ASP A 134 9.86 -12.38 11.96
N GLU A 135 10.21 -13.66 11.92
CA GLU A 135 10.51 -14.38 10.67
C GLU A 135 9.31 -14.39 9.71
N GLN A 136 8.08 -14.43 10.22
CA GLN A 136 6.88 -14.46 9.38
C GLN A 136 6.67 -13.13 8.64
N ARG A 137 6.88 -12.01 9.33
CA ARG A 137 6.78 -10.67 8.79
C ARG A 137 7.93 -10.38 7.83
N LYS A 138 9.17 -10.80 8.15
CA LYS A 138 10.31 -10.76 7.21
C LYS A 138 10.00 -11.53 5.92
N GLY A 139 9.54 -12.78 6.05
CA GLY A 139 9.16 -13.61 4.92
C GLY A 139 8.07 -12.96 4.06
N SER A 140 7.01 -12.43 4.69
CA SER A 140 5.90 -11.78 3.99
C SER A 140 6.32 -10.49 3.27
N ALA A 141 7.15 -9.65 3.90
CA ALA A 141 7.66 -8.43 3.28
C ALA A 141 8.53 -8.74 2.06
N LEU A 142 9.43 -9.73 2.18
CA LEU A 142 10.30 -10.16 1.08
C LEU A 142 9.53 -10.76 -0.10
N SER A 143 8.48 -11.54 0.18
CA SER A 143 7.58 -12.04 -0.86
C SER A 143 6.89 -10.89 -1.60
N ARG A 144 6.39 -9.86 -0.89
CA ARG A 144 5.79 -8.71 -1.56
C ARG A 144 6.82 -7.97 -2.42
N LEU A 145 8.00 -7.74 -1.87
CA LEU A 145 9.11 -7.08 -2.56
C LEU A 145 9.51 -7.82 -3.85
N ALA A 146 9.62 -9.14 -3.81
CA ALA A 146 9.96 -9.97 -4.97
C ALA A 146 9.00 -9.77 -6.16
N ARG A 147 7.72 -9.46 -5.92
CA ARG A 147 6.74 -9.21 -7.00
C ARG A 147 7.01 -7.93 -7.78
N PHE A 148 7.67 -6.95 -7.18
CA PHE A 148 7.89 -5.63 -7.78
C PHE A 148 9.26 -5.50 -8.45
N VAL A 149 10.21 -6.38 -8.10
CA VAL A 149 11.56 -6.35 -8.68
C VAL A 149 11.55 -6.92 -10.09
N ARG A 150 12.06 -6.13 -11.05
CA ARG A 150 12.10 -6.50 -12.47
C ARG A 150 13.24 -7.43 -12.84
N ASP A 151 14.38 -7.37 -12.13
CA ASP A 151 15.52 -8.25 -12.40
C ASP A 151 15.19 -9.69 -11.98
N PRO A 152 15.19 -10.67 -12.90
CA PRO A 152 14.88 -12.06 -12.59
C PRO A 152 15.82 -12.69 -11.56
N ARG A 153 17.10 -12.28 -11.55
CA ARG A 153 18.06 -12.79 -10.56
C ARG A 153 17.70 -12.28 -9.17
N ALA A 154 17.45 -10.98 -9.05
CA ALA A 154 17.02 -10.38 -7.80
C ALA A 154 15.69 -10.91 -7.27
N MET A 155 14.70 -11.09 -8.16
CA MET A 155 13.44 -11.75 -7.80
C MET A 155 13.69 -13.14 -7.20
N SER A 156 14.52 -13.96 -7.85
CA SER A 156 14.81 -15.32 -7.39
C SER A 156 15.51 -15.35 -6.03
N GLU A 157 16.47 -14.45 -5.81
CA GLU A 157 17.14 -14.31 -4.50
C GLU A 157 16.18 -13.84 -3.41
N LEU A 158 15.25 -12.93 -3.71
CA LEU A 158 14.25 -12.47 -2.76
C LEU A 158 13.24 -13.57 -2.42
N VAL A 159 12.87 -14.43 -3.37
CA VAL A 159 12.05 -15.63 -3.12
C VAL A 159 12.78 -16.58 -2.17
N GLU A 160 14.06 -16.84 -2.42
CA GLU A 160 14.89 -17.70 -1.57
C GLU A 160 15.04 -17.12 -0.15
N LEU A 161 15.31 -15.83 -0.03
CA LEU A 161 15.37 -15.12 1.25
C LEU A 161 14.00 -15.15 1.97
N SER A 162 12.90 -14.93 1.25
CA SER A 162 11.56 -14.98 1.80
C SER A 162 11.24 -16.34 2.42
N LEU A 163 11.46 -17.42 1.67
CA LEU A 163 11.27 -18.80 2.13
C LEU A 163 12.29 -19.21 3.20
N SER A 164 13.45 -18.54 3.26
CA SER A 164 14.39 -18.71 4.37
C SER A 164 13.85 -18.19 5.69
N HIS A 165 12.93 -17.21 5.67
CA HIS A 165 12.32 -16.64 6.87
C HIS A 165 10.97 -17.30 7.18
N ALA A 166 10.04 -17.35 6.23
CA ALA A 166 8.76 -18.03 6.44
C ALA A 166 8.12 -18.48 5.13
N VAL A 167 7.40 -19.60 5.18
CA VAL A 167 6.56 -20.01 4.05
C VAL A 167 5.19 -19.35 4.20
N SER A 168 4.85 -18.52 3.22
CA SER A 168 3.55 -17.84 3.16
C SER A 168 2.85 -18.12 1.84
N PHE A 169 1.55 -17.82 1.78
CA PHE A 169 0.78 -17.78 0.53
C PHE A 169 1.54 -17.04 -0.59
N SER A 170 2.09 -15.88 -0.27
CA SER A 170 2.76 -15.05 -1.27
C SER A 170 4.08 -15.66 -1.76
N ALA A 171 4.82 -16.33 -0.88
CA ALA A 171 6.05 -17.02 -1.25
C ALA A 171 5.77 -18.20 -2.17
N VAL A 172 4.70 -18.96 -1.90
CA VAL A 172 4.30 -20.10 -2.74
C VAL A 172 3.80 -19.65 -4.10
N ALA A 173 3.06 -18.54 -4.18
CA ALA A 173 2.67 -17.94 -5.46
C ALA A 173 3.90 -17.65 -6.34
N LEU A 174 4.91 -17.01 -5.77
CA LEU A 174 6.15 -16.71 -6.48
C LEU A 174 6.95 -17.96 -6.87
N LEU A 175 6.84 -19.03 -6.09
CA LEU A 175 7.48 -20.30 -6.41
C LEU A 175 6.86 -20.94 -7.66
N PHE A 176 5.53 -20.80 -7.85
CA PHE A 176 4.86 -21.17 -9.10
C PHE A 176 5.34 -20.30 -10.26
N ASP A 177 5.39 -18.98 -10.11
CA ASP A 177 5.90 -18.07 -11.15
C ASP A 177 7.35 -18.45 -11.54
N LEU A 178 8.18 -18.81 -10.55
CA LEU A 178 9.55 -19.25 -10.79
C LEU A 178 9.61 -20.61 -11.48
N ARG A 179 8.68 -21.54 -11.18
CA ARG A 179 8.62 -22.86 -11.83
C ARG A 179 8.41 -22.75 -13.33
N GLU A 180 7.64 -21.76 -13.78
CA GLU A 180 7.41 -21.53 -15.21
C GLU A 180 8.67 -20.99 -15.92
N ARG A 181 9.54 -20.29 -15.21
CA ARG A 181 10.73 -19.62 -15.77
C ARG A 181 12.01 -20.46 -15.63
N ASP A 182 12.21 -21.06 -14.46
CA ASP A 182 13.38 -21.86 -14.08
C ASP A 182 12.95 -23.03 -13.16
N PRO A 183 12.51 -24.16 -13.76
CA PRO A 183 12.00 -25.30 -13.01
C PRO A 183 13.00 -25.92 -12.03
N GLU A 184 14.28 -26.00 -12.43
CA GLU A 184 15.34 -26.61 -11.61
C GLU A 184 15.63 -25.78 -10.37
N ARG A 185 15.75 -24.45 -10.54
CA ARG A 185 15.93 -23.56 -9.39
C ARG A 185 14.71 -23.54 -8.48
N SER A 186 13.50 -23.53 -9.04
CA SER A 186 12.26 -23.59 -8.26
C SER A 186 12.18 -24.88 -7.43
N ARG A 187 12.58 -26.03 -7.98
CA ARG A 187 12.71 -27.30 -7.25
C ARG A 187 13.74 -27.24 -6.12
N ALA A 188 14.91 -26.68 -6.38
CA ALA A 188 15.95 -26.52 -5.35
C ALA A 188 15.47 -25.64 -4.19
N ILE A 189 14.84 -24.50 -4.51
CA ILE A 189 14.27 -23.59 -3.50
C ILE A 189 13.15 -24.27 -2.71
N PHE A 190 12.26 -25.02 -3.38
CA PHE A 190 11.22 -25.81 -2.72
C PHE A 190 11.83 -26.80 -1.71
N HIS A 191 12.86 -27.55 -2.12
CA HIS A 191 13.54 -28.51 -1.25
C HIS A 191 14.11 -27.85 0.00
N THR A 192 14.84 -26.75 -0.18
CA THR A 192 15.39 -25.98 0.95
C THR A 192 14.30 -25.41 1.85
N ALA A 193 13.19 -24.92 1.28
CA ALA A 193 12.05 -24.41 2.05
C ALA A 193 11.38 -25.54 2.87
N LEU A 194 11.20 -26.72 2.28
CA LEU A 194 10.63 -27.89 2.94
C LEU A 194 11.49 -28.32 4.14
N GLU A 195 12.79 -28.46 3.96
CA GLU A 195 13.70 -28.81 5.05
C GLU A 195 13.67 -27.78 6.19
N ARG A 196 13.63 -26.48 5.86
CA ARG A 196 13.58 -25.41 6.87
C ARG A 196 12.26 -25.42 7.64
N ALA A 197 11.14 -25.60 6.95
CA ALA A 197 9.83 -25.71 7.58
C ALA A 197 9.79 -26.87 8.58
N VAL A 198 10.35 -28.03 8.22
CA VAL A 198 10.49 -29.18 9.13
C VAL A 198 11.36 -28.85 10.34
N ARG A 199 12.56 -28.28 10.13
CA ARG A 199 13.48 -27.93 11.23
C ARG A 199 12.86 -26.95 12.22
N ARG A 200 11.99 -26.05 11.75
CA ARG A 200 11.27 -25.07 12.58
C ARG A 200 9.98 -25.61 13.21
N GLY A 201 9.47 -26.75 12.75
CA GLY A 201 8.14 -27.23 13.13
C GLY A 201 7.00 -26.35 12.58
N ASP A 202 7.22 -25.69 11.45
CA ASP A 202 6.26 -24.78 10.80
C ASP A 202 5.21 -25.58 9.99
N LEU A 203 4.19 -26.08 10.69
CA LEU A 203 3.13 -26.89 10.07
C LEU A 203 2.26 -26.08 9.09
N ASP A 204 2.02 -24.80 9.37
CA ASP A 204 1.27 -23.92 8.48
C ASP A 204 2.03 -23.68 7.17
N GLY A 205 3.34 -23.48 7.26
CA GLY A 205 4.23 -23.41 6.11
C GLY A 205 4.24 -24.70 5.29
N LEU A 206 4.20 -25.86 5.94
CA LEU A 206 4.05 -27.14 5.24
C LEU A 206 2.71 -27.23 4.50
N TYR A 207 1.61 -26.74 5.05
CA TYR A 207 0.34 -26.70 4.32
C TYR A 207 0.42 -25.82 3.08
N TRP A 208 1.09 -24.67 3.16
CA TRP A 208 1.33 -23.82 1.99
C TRP A 208 2.19 -24.51 0.93
N LEU A 209 3.29 -25.17 1.31
CA LEU A 209 4.15 -25.91 0.38
C LEU A 209 3.42 -27.07 -0.31
N GLY A 210 2.41 -27.65 0.34
CA GLY A 210 1.61 -28.72 -0.23
C GLY A 210 0.88 -28.32 -1.50
N ALA A 211 0.43 -27.05 -1.59
CA ALA A 211 -0.16 -26.53 -2.80
C ALA A 211 0.81 -26.55 -4.00
N TYR A 212 2.10 -26.35 -3.75
CA TYR A 212 3.12 -26.39 -4.81
C TYR A 212 3.47 -27.82 -5.23
N ALA A 213 3.64 -28.73 -4.25
CA ALA A 213 3.96 -30.13 -4.51
C ALA A 213 2.80 -30.90 -5.17
N ILE A 214 1.56 -30.59 -4.74
CA ILE A 214 0.33 -31.23 -5.19
C ILE A 214 -0.69 -30.13 -5.50
N PRO A 215 -0.64 -29.51 -6.70
CA PRO A 215 -1.55 -28.44 -7.07
C PRO A 215 -3.01 -28.90 -7.00
N GLY A 216 -3.84 -28.11 -6.31
CA GLY A 216 -5.26 -28.44 -6.09
C GLY A 216 -5.56 -29.28 -4.84
N VAL A 217 -4.55 -29.67 -4.05
CA VAL A 217 -4.78 -30.35 -2.77
C VAL A 217 -5.57 -29.45 -1.80
N ASN A 218 -6.57 -30.03 -1.13
CA ASN A 218 -7.42 -29.32 -0.18
C ASN A 218 -6.84 -29.36 1.24
N LEU A 219 -5.63 -28.85 1.44
CA LEU A 219 -5.04 -28.74 2.78
C LEU A 219 -5.67 -27.58 3.57
N PRO A 220 -5.47 -27.50 4.91
CA PRO A 220 -6.03 -26.43 5.73
C PRO A 220 -5.75 -25.02 5.18
N ASN A 221 -4.58 -24.82 4.59
CA ASN A 221 -4.24 -23.64 3.80
C ASN A 221 -4.49 -23.94 2.31
N ARG A 222 -5.45 -23.23 1.69
CA ARG A 222 -5.80 -23.39 0.28
C ARG A 222 -5.10 -22.36 -0.59
N PHE A 223 -4.46 -22.82 -1.66
CA PHE A 223 -4.03 -21.96 -2.75
C PHE A 223 -5.07 -22.03 -3.89
N PRO A 224 -5.76 -20.92 -4.23
CA PRO A 224 -6.81 -20.95 -5.23
C PRO A 224 -6.20 -21.00 -6.62
N LEU A 225 -6.16 -22.19 -7.21
CA LEU A 225 -5.80 -22.41 -8.61
C LEU A 225 -7.08 -22.68 -9.41
N SER A 226 -7.39 -21.83 -10.37
CA SER A 226 -8.53 -22.04 -11.28
C SER A 226 -8.34 -23.25 -12.19
N ASN A 227 -7.09 -23.57 -12.53
CA ASN A 227 -6.71 -24.75 -13.30
C ASN A 227 -5.37 -25.31 -12.78
N PRO A 228 -5.38 -26.18 -11.76
CA PRO A 228 -4.14 -26.68 -11.15
C PRO A 228 -3.34 -27.55 -12.13
N PRO A 229 -2.04 -27.30 -12.32
CA PRO A 229 -1.20 -28.16 -13.15
C PRO A 229 -1.05 -29.56 -12.52
N ALA A 230 -0.69 -30.55 -13.33
CA ALA A 230 -0.46 -31.90 -12.83
C ALA A 230 0.66 -31.91 -11.75
N PRO A 231 0.48 -32.66 -10.64
CA PRO A 231 1.53 -32.82 -9.64
C PRO A 231 2.81 -33.40 -10.21
N ASP A 232 3.96 -32.88 -9.79
CA ASP A 232 5.26 -33.50 -10.09
C ASP A 232 5.44 -34.72 -9.16
N PRO A 233 5.54 -35.96 -9.70
CA PRO A 233 5.62 -37.15 -8.86
C PRO A 233 6.83 -37.16 -7.91
N ALA A 234 7.95 -36.53 -8.27
CA ALA A 234 9.11 -36.47 -7.38
C ALA A 234 8.85 -35.56 -6.18
N LEU A 235 8.28 -34.37 -6.42
CA LEU A 235 7.95 -33.41 -5.37
C LEU A 235 6.82 -33.92 -4.48
N ALA A 236 5.76 -34.49 -5.06
CA ALA A 236 4.64 -35.06 -4.32
C ALA A 236 5.11 -36.16 -3.35
N ARG A 237 5.96 -37.09 -3.83
CA ARG A 237 6.50 -38.17 -2.98
C ARG A 237 7.31 -37.65 -1.79
N MET A 238 8.19 -36.69 -2.05
CA MET A 238 9.01 -36.07 -1.02
C MET A 238 8.15 -35.34 0.02
N TYR A 239 7.21 -34.53 -0.46
CA TYR A 239 6.32 -33.76 0.39
C TYR A 239 5.42 -34.64 1.27
N ILE A 240 4.77 -35.66 0.70
CA ILE A 240 3.87 -36.56 1.43
C ILE A 240 4.60 -37.26 2.57
N ARG A 241 5.81 -37.78 2.32
CA ARG A 241 6.64 -38.41 3.36
C ARG A 241 6.90 -37.46 4.53
N VAL A 242 7.33 -36.23 4.20
CA VAL A 242 7.63 -35.20 5.20
C VAL A 242 6.39 -34.78 5.97
N LEU A 243 5.28 -34.50 5.28
CA LEU A 243 4.04 -34.04 5.90
C LEU A 243 3.49 -35.10 6.85
N VAL A 244 3.42 -36.37 6.44
CA VAL A 244 2.87 -37.45 7.28
C VAL A 244 3.73 -37.65 8.53
N GLU A 245 5.06 -37.57 8.42
CA GLU A 245 5.96 -37.65 9.57
C GLU A 245 5.72 -36.49 10.55
N VAL A 246 5.61 -35.25 10.06
CA VAL A 246 5.35 -34.09 10.92
C VAL A 246 3.95 -34.14 11.55
N LEU A 247 2.92 -34.56 10.79
CA LEU A 247 1.56 -34.74 11.31
C LEU A 247 1.49 -35.85 12.36
N SER A 248 2.26 -36.93 12.18
CA SER A 248 2.40 -38.00 13.19
C SER A 248 2.91 -37.43 14.51
N GLN A 249 3.99 -36.64 14.46
CA GLN A 249 4.55 -35.98 15.64
C GLN A 249 3.57 -34.98 16.26
N ALA A 250 2.87 -34.18 15.45
CA ALA A 250 1.88 -33.22 15.93
C ALA A 250 0.69 -33.91 16.62
N ALA A 251 0.18 -35.00 16.03
CA ALA A 251 -0.91 -35.79 16.60
C ALA A 251 -0.54 -36.42 17.96
N LEU A 252 0.74 -36.75 18.17
CA LEU A 252 1.22 -37.33 19.42
C LEU A 252 1.49 -36.29 20.51
N ARG A 253 1.79 -35.03 20.16
CA ARG A 253 2.20 -33.99 21.12
C ARG A 253 1.06 -33.29 21.85
N VAL A 254 -0.13 -33.20 21.26
CA VAL A 254 -1.23 -32.37 21.78
C VAL A 254 -2.48 -33.23 22.00
N THR A 255 -3.10 -33.10 23.18
CA THR A 255 -4.40 -33.71 23.50
C THR A 255 -5.32 -32.64 24.09
N PRO A 256 -6.46 -32.29 23.46
CA PRO A 256 -7.02 -32.89 22.24
C PRO A 256 -6.24 -32.51 20.96
N THR A 257 -6.22 -33.42 19.98
CA THR A 257 -5.57 -33.16 18.69
C THR A 257 -6.31 -32.05 17.94
N PRO A 258 -5.62 -31.08 17.31
CA PRO A 258 -6.29 -30.05 16.51
C PRO A 258 -7.02 -30.63 15.28
N THR A 259 -8.26 -30.17 15.02
CA THR A 259 -9.11 -30.64 13.90
C THR A 259 -8.45 -30.47 12.53
N HIS A 260 -7.57 -29.48 12.36
CA HIS A 260 -6.87 -29.26 11.09
C HIS A 260 -5.90 -30.40 10.73
N VAL A 261 -5.36 -31.14 11.71
CA VAL A 261 -4.50 -32.32 11.49
C VAL A 261 -5.31 -33.46 10.87
N TYR A 262 -6.52 -33.69 11.39
CA TYR A 262 -7.48 -34.64 10.81
C TYR A 262 -7.79 -34.28 9.35
N ARG A 263 -8.15 -33.01 9.10
CA ARG A 263 -8.43 -32.51 7.75
C ARG A 263 -7.25 -32.68 6.80
N ALA A 264 -6.02 -32.40 7.25
CA ALA A 264 -4.84 -32.58 6.42
C ALA A 264 -4.63 -34.05 6.03
N LEU A 265 -4.81 -35.00 6.96
CA LEU A 265 -4.67 -36.43 6.70
C LEU A 265 -5.76 -36.97 5.76
N VAL A 266 -7.02 -36.56 5.95
CA VAL A 266 -8.13 -36.94 5.05
C VAL A 266 -7.84 -36.47 3.63
N ASN A 267 -7.41 -35.21 3.48
CA ASN A 267 -7.18 -34.61 2.18
C ASN A 267 -5.88 -35.09 1.50
N ILE A 268 -4.87 -35.55 2.25
CA ILE A 268 -3.62 -36.10 1.66
C ILE A 268 -3.72 -37.59 1.31
N ARG A 269 -4.62 -38.35 1.96
CA ARG A 269 -4.74 -39.80 1.80
C ARG A 269 -4.87 -40.26 0.32
N PRO A 270 -5.73 -39.66 -0.54
CA PRO A 270 -5.84 -40.08 -1.94
C PRO A 270 -4.52 -39.89 -2.71
N TYR A 271 -3.76 -38.85 -2.37
CA TYR A 271 -2.47 -38.58 -2.99
C TYR A 271 -1.36 -39.49 -2.44
N ALA A 272 -1.44 -39.89 -1.17
CA ALA A 272 -0.55 -40.92 -0.62
C ALA A 272 -0.75 -42.25 -1.34
N GLU A 273 -1.98 -42.67 -1.59
CA GLU A 273 -2.30 -43.88 -2.36
C GLU A 273 -1.73 -43.82 -3.79
N GLN A 274 -1.81 -42.65 -4.44
CA GLN A 274 -1.30 -42.45 -5.79
C GLN A 274 0.23 -42.41 -5.88
N PHE A 275 0.91 -41.72 -4.95
CA PHE A 275 2.33 -41.39 -5.09
C PHE A 275 3.25 -42.15 -4.13
N VAL A 276 2.79 -42.50 -2.93
CA VAL A 276 3.58 -43.18 -1.87
C VAL A 276 2.73 -44.25 -1.16
N PRO A 277 2.29 -45.31 -1.87
CA PRO A 277 1.31 -46.28 -1.35
C PRO A 277 1.77 -46.96 -0.05
N GLU A 278 3.08 -47.10 0.16
CA GLU A 278 3.66 -47.66 1.38
C GLU A 278 3.37 -46.85 2.67
N ILE A 279 2.97 -45.57 2.55
CA ILE A 279 2.63 -44.69 3.69
C ILE A 279 1.13 -44.74 4.04
N VAL A 280 0.27 -45.27 3.16
CA VAL A 280 -1.18 -45.34 3.41
C VAL A 280 -1.53 -46.03 4.74
N PRO A 281 -0.92 -47.17 5.13
CA PRO A 281 -1.21 -47.79 6.43
C PRO A 281 -0.89 -46.88 7.63
N GLN A 282 0.14 -46.04 7.52
CA GLN A 282 0.49 -45.07 8.54
C GLN A 282 -0.55 -43.95 8.63
N VAL A 283 -1.00 -43.42 7.49
CA VAL A 283 -2.06 -42.40 7.41
C VAL A 283 -3.36 -42.92 8.02
N ASP A 284 -3.77 -44.15 7.67
CA ASP A 284 -4.99 -44.77 8.19
C ASP A 284 -4.91 -45.02 9.71
N SER A 285 -3.74 -45.42 10.21
CA SER A 285 -3.48 -45.57 11.65
C SER A 285 -3.58 -44.23 12.39
N LEU A 286 -3.02 -43.15 11.81
CA LEU A 286 -3.10 -41.80 12.38
C LEU A 286 -4.53 -41.25 12.36
N LEU A 287 -5.27 -41.45 11.27
CA LEU A 287 -6.69 -41.06 11.19
C LEU A 287 -7.51 -41.74 12.27
N THR A 288 -7.31 -43.05 12.48
CA THR A 288 -7.99 -43.82 13.52
C THR A 288 -7.66 -43.27 14.92
N LEU A 289 -6.38 -42.99 15.19
CA LEU A 289 -5.92 -42.42 16.46
C LEU A 289 -6.52 -41.03 16.74
N ILE A 290 -6.62 -40.18 15.71
CA ILE A 290 -7.15 -38.83 15.86
C ILE A 290 -8.67 -38.85 15.97
N ALA A 291 -9.36 -39.67 15.18
CA ALA A 291 -10.80 -39.85 15.27
C ALA A 291 -11.23 -40.33 16.66
N SER A 292 -10.44 -41.20 17.32
CA SER A 292 -10.73 -41.63 18.70
C SER A 292 -10.52 -40.52 19.75
N ARG A 293 -9.88 -39.40 19.38
CA ARG A 293 -9.58 -38.25 20.25
C ARG A 293 -10.45 -37.03 19.95
N LEU A 294 -11.11 -36.98 18.80
CA LEU A 294 -12.02 -35.90 18.40
C LEU A 294 -13.47 -36.25 18.73
N SER A 295 -14.29 -35.23 18.97
CA SER A 295 -15.74 -35.43 19.11
C SER A 295 -16.40 -35.62 17.73
N PRO A 296 -17.51 -36.38 17.64
CA PRO A 296 -18.26 -36.52 16.38
C PRO A 296 -18.70 -35.16 15.80
N LYS A 297 -19.01 -34.19 16.67
CA LYS A 297 -19.37 -32.83 16.28
C LYS A 297 -18.21 -32.11 15.58
N ALA A 298 -16.98 -32.23 16.10
CA ALA A 298 -15.80 -31.60 15.51
C ALA A 298 -15.46 -32.19 14.13
N ILE A 299 -15.72 -33.49 13.93
CA ILE A 299 -15.58 -34.14 12.63
C ILE A 299 -16.63 -33.61 11.64
N ALA A 300 -17.90 -33.56 12.04
CA ALA A 300 -18.98 -33.05 11.19
C ALA A 300 -18.80 -31.55 10.82
N GLU A 301 -18.37 -30.72 11.78
CA GLU A 301 -18.06 -29.30 11.52
C GLU A 301 -16.89 -29.13 10.53
N ALA A 302 -15.89 -30.01 10.59
CA ALA A 302 -14.77 -30.01 9.66
C ALA A 302 -15.22 -30.33 8.22
N GLU A 303 -16.07 -31.35 8.07
CA GLU A 303 -16.63 -31.78 6.78
C GLU A 303 -17.60 -30.74 6.20
N GLN A 304 -18.47 -30.14 7.03
CA GLN A 304 -19.40 -29.10 6.61
C GLN A 304 -18.68 -27.81 6.17
N SER A 305 -17.63 -27.41 6.88
CA SER A 305 -16.82 -26.25 6.48
C SER A 305 -16.17 -26.48 5.11
N ASP A 306 -15.80 -27.72 4.77
CA ASP A 306 -15.26 -28.06 3.45
C ASP A 306 -16.31 -27.95 2.33
N LEU A 307 -17.58 -28.25 2.62
CA LEU A 307 -18.70 -28.06 1.70
C LEU A 307 -19.05 -26.58 1.47
N GLU A 308 -19.12 -25.78 2.54
CA GLU A 308 -19.45 -24.35 2.44
C GLU A 308 -18.36 -23.56 1.70
N ARG A 309 -17.10 -23.95 1.88
CA ARG A 309 -15.97 -23.39 1.11
C ARG A 309 -16.05 -23.69 -0.39
N ALA A 310 -16.89 -24.62 -0.82
CA ALA A 310 -17.07 -24.95 -2.23
C ALA A 310 -18.12 -24.06 -2.94
N MET A 311 -19.08 -23.43 -2.23
CA MET A 311 -20.18 -22.66 -2.85
C MET A 311 -20.72 -21.49 -1.98
N PRO A 312 -20.17 -20.26 -2.11
CA PRO A 312 -20.73 -19.08 -1.44
C PRO A 312 -22.03 -18.57 -2.10
N LYS A 313 -23.02 -18.12 -1.31
CA LYS A 313 -24.25 -17.46 -1.80
C LYS A 313 -24.12 -15.93 -1.78
N PRO A 314 -24.51 -15.19 -2.84
CA PRO A 314 -24.45 -13.72 -2.85
C PRO A 314 -25.64 -13.07 -2.09
N GLU A 315 -25.36 -12.03 -1.31
CA GLU A 315 -26.36 -11.19 -0.59
C GLU A 315 -26.83 -10.02 -1.48
N LYS A 316 -28.10 -9.59 -1.40
CA LYS A 316 -28.71 -8.52 -2.23
C LYS A 316 -29.04 -7.25 -1.43
N ALA A 317 -28.93 -6.08 -2.06
CA ALA A 317 -29.16 -4.79 -1.39
C ALA A 317 -30.62 -4.57 -0.96
N GLU A 318 -31.61 -5.05 -1.71
CA GLU A 318 -33.04 -4.92 -1.35
C GLU A 318 -33.40 -5.73 -0.10
N ASP A 319 -32.70 -6.84 0.13
CA ASP A 319 -32.89 -7.68 1.31
C ASP A 319 -32.37 -6.95 2.56
N LEU A 320 -31.24 -6.25 2.43
CA LEU A 320 -30.66 -5.42 3.49
C LEU A 320 -31.56 -4.22 3.82
N GLU A 321 -32.08 -3.50 2.82
CA GLU A 321 -32.97 -2.36 3.05
C GLU A 321 -34.26 -2.80 3.78
N ARG A 322 -34.87 -3.91 3.37
CA ARG A 322 -36.07 -4.44 4.03
C ARG A 322 -35.79 -4.82 5.49
N ARG A 323 -34.64 -5.44 5.76
CA ARG A 323 -34.20 -5.77 7.13
C ARG A 323 -33.96 -4.50 7.95
N ALA A 324 -33.36 -3.47 7.36
CA ALA A 324 -33.08 -2.20 8.02
C ALA A 324 -34.37 -1.52 8.48
N GLN A 325 -35.40 -1.49 7.63
CA GLN A 325 -36.72 -0.92 7.96
C GLN A 325 -37.42 -1.65 9.12
N GLY A 326 -37.14 -2.95 9.31
CA GLY A 326 -37.65 -3.75 10.41
C GLY A 326 -36.78 -3.73 11.69
N ALA A 327 -35.63 -3.06 11.66
CA ALA A 327 -34.71 -3.01 12.79
C ALA A 327 -35.28 -2.17 13.94
N ARG A 328 -35.08 -2.63 15.18
CA ARG A 328 -35.60 -1.96 16.38
C ARG A 328 -34.66 -0.88 16.93
N ASP A 329 -33.37 -1.04 16.71
CA ASP A 329 -32.33 -0.12 17.18
C ASP A 329 -31.70 0.65 16.01
N GLU A 330 -31.31 1.89 16.28
CA GLU A 330 -30.76 2.80 15.27
C GLU A 330 -29.42 2.34 14.73
N LYS A 331 -28.62 1.66 15.56
CA LYS A 331 -27.31 1.15 15.18
C LYS A 331 -27.43 0.06 14.10
N THR A 332 -28.29 -0.93 14.31
CA THR A 332 -28.57 -2.00 13.33
C THR A 332 -29.25 -1.46 12.08
N HIS A 333 -30.14 -0.46 12.22
CA HIS A 333 -30.72 0.23 11.07
C HIS A 333 -29.63 0.87 10.20
N ASP A 334 -28.75 1.67 10.80
CA ASP A 334 -27.70 2.38 10.07
C ASP A 334 -26.63 1.42 9.51
N ASP A 335 -26.34 0.32 10.20
CA ASP A 335 -25.49 -0.78 9.74
C ASP A 335 -25.98 -1.38 8.42
N LEU A 336 -27.24 -1.80 8.40
CA LEU A 336 -27.87 -2.41 7.23
C LEU A 336 -28.06 -1.40 6.08
N MET A 337 -28.39 -0.14 6.39
CA MET A 337 -28.49 0.91 5.37
C MET A 337 -27.12 1.26 4.77
N ALA A 338 -26.06 1.33 5.57
CA ALA A 338 -24.71 1.58 5.09
C ALA A 338 -24.21 0.42 4.21
N GLN A 339 -24.47 -0.82 4.61
CA GLN A 339 -24.14 -2.00 3.80
C GLN A 339 -24.93 -2.02 2.47
N ALA A 340 -26.23 -1.70 2.49
CA ALA A 340 -27.04 -1.61 1.27
C ALA A 340 -26.56 -0.50 0.33
N ALA A 341 -26.21 0.68 0.87
CA ALA A 341 -25.64 1.78 0.09
C ALA A 341 -24.29 1.39 -0.53
N PHE A 342 -23.44 0.66 0.20
CA PHE A 342 -22.16 0.19 -0.31
C PHE A 342 -22.30 -0.89 -1.39
N LEU A 343 -23.26 -1.81 -1.28
CA LEU A 343 -23.55 -2.78 -2.34
C LEU A 343 -24.03 -2.10 -3.62
N THR A 344 -25.00 -1.18 -3.51
CA THR A 344 -25.51 -0.44 -4.68
C THR A 344 -24.47 0.49 -5.32
N LEU A 345 -23.53 1.01 -4.51
CA LEU A 345 -22.35 1.69 -5.02
C LEU A 345 -21.49 0.76 -5.89
N GLY A 346 -21.29 -0.49 -5.46
CA GLY A 346 -20.57 -1.52 -6.23
C GLY A 346 -21.26 -1.90 -7.55
N ASP A 347 -22.59 -1.78 -7.61
CA ASP A 347 -23.39 -1.96 -8.84
C ASP A 347 -23.41 -0.70 -9.74
N HIS A 348 -22.69 0.36 -9.37
CA HIS A 348 -22.63 1.66 -10.05
C HIS A 348 -23.98 2.42 -10.12
N ASP A 349 -24.92 2.13 -9.23
CA ASP A 349 -26.17 2.88 -9.09
C ASP A 349 -26.03 3.99 -8.04
N PHE A 350 -25.35 5.07 -8.43
CA PHE A 350 -25.00 6.18 -7.51
C PHE A 350 -26.21 6.90 -6.93
N GLU A 351 -27.29 7.06 -7.70
CA GLU A 351 -28.49 7.75 -7.22
C GLU A 351 -29.21 6.90 -6.17
N ARG A 352 -29.28 5.57 -6.39
CA ARG A 352 -29.82 4.65 -5.40
C ARG A 352 -28.95 4.59 -4.15
N ALA A 353 -27.63 4.54 -4.31
CA ALA A 353 -26.70 4.57 -3.19
C ALA A 353 -26.87 5.86 -2.35
N LEU A 354 -26.98 7.04 -2.99
CA LEU A 354 -27.24 8.31 -2.30
C LEU A 354 -28.59 8.32 -1.59
N SER A 355 -29.63 7.76 -2.22
CA SER A 355 -30.96 7.62 -1.61
C SER A 355 -30.93 6.75 -0.35
N LEU A 356 -30.17 5.65 -0.37
CA LEU A 356 -29.98 4.78 0.80
C LEU A 356 -29.12 5.47 1.87
N ALA A 357 -28.03 6.13 1.49
CA ALA A 357 -27.16 6.87 2.40
C ALA A 357 -27.93 8.00 3.11
N ALA A 358 -28.84 8.68 2.43
CA ALA A 358 -29.68 9.73 3.03
C ALA A 358 -30.61 9.21 4.15
N LYS A 359 -30.92 7.90 4.16
CA LYS A 359 -31.74 7.24 5.20
C LYS A 359 -30.94 6.90 6.46
N ILE A 360 -29.61 6.94 6.42
CA ILE A 360 -28.75 6.75 7.61
C ILE A 360 -29.05 7.87 8.62
N LYS A 361 -29.30 7.49 9.86
CA LYS A 361 -29.70 8.41 10.93
C LYS A 361 -28.50 9.17 11.49
N ASP A 362 -27.39 8.49 11.72
CA ASP A 362 -26.14 9.10 12.17
C ASP A 362 -25.63 10.10 11.12
N ARG A 363 -25.48 11.37 11.53
CA ARG A 363 -25.09 12.46 10.63
C ARG A 363 -23.66 12.31 10.13
N ALA A 364 -22.74 11.84 10.95
CA ALA A 364 -21.34 11.70 10.58
C ALA A 364 -21.19 10.54 9.59
N ILE A 365 -21.78 9.38 9.88
CA ILE A 365 -21.76 8.22 8.97
C ILE A 365 -22.46 8.55 7.66
N ARG A 366 -23.60 9.25 7.70
CA ARG A 366 -24.30 9.70 6.49
C ARG A 366 -23.42 10.61 5.63
N SER A 367 -22.76 11.61 6.24
CA SER A 367 -21.89 12.56 5.52
C SER A 367 -20.70 11.83 4.89
N GLU A 368 -20.04 10.95 5.63
CA GLU A 368 -18.93 10.11 5.13
C GLU A 368 -19.37 9.18 3.99
N MET A 369 -20.53 8.53 4.12
CA MET A 369 -21.08 7.69 3.05
C MET A 369 -21.45 8.50 1.80
N GLN A 370 -22.04 9.69 1.97
CA GLN A 370 -22.35 10.58 0.85
C GLN A 370 -21.09 11.06 0.14
N ASP A 371 -20.05 11.44 0.89
CA ASP A 371 -18.74 11.78 0.34
C ASP A 371 -18.11 10.59 -0.41
N LEU A 372 -18.23 9.36 0.12
CA LEU A 372 -17.73 8.14 -0.57
C LEU A 372 -18.41 7.95 -1.91
N ILE A 373 -19.73 8.04 -1.93
CA ILE A 373 -20.53 7.84 -3.14
C ILE A 373 -20.24 8.96 -4.15
N ASN A 374 -20.26 10.22 -3.73
CA ASN A 374 -19.99 11.36 -4.61
C ASN A 374 -18.56 11.33 -5.17
N PHE A 375 -17.57 11.01 -4.34
CA PHE A 375 -16.19 10.88 -4.80
C PHE A 375 -16.05 9.76 -5.83
N THR A 376 -16.61 8.58 -5.55
CA THR A 376 -16.56 7.42 -6.45
C THR A 376 -17.29 7.72 -7.76
N ALA A 377 -18.48 8.31 -7.68
CA ALA A 377 -19.25 8.72 -8.86
C ALA A 377 -18.49 9.75 -9.71
N ALA A 378 -17.88 10.77 -9.09
CA ALA A 378 -17.09 11.78 -9.80
C ALA A 378 -15.93 11.15 -10.60
N VAL A 379 -15.17 10.25 -9.96
CA VAL A 379 -14.05 9.56 -10.61
C VAL A 379 -14.54 8.69 -11.76
N GLU A 380 -15.48 7.77 -11.52
CA GLU A 380 -15.90 6.81 -12.54
C GLU A 380 -16.69 7.44 -13.70
N LEU A 381 -17.53 8.43 -13.41
CA LEU A 381 -18.27 9.15 -14.45
C LEU A 381 -17.30 9.99 -15.31
N SER A 382 -16.23 10.52 -14.73
CA SER A 382 -15.18 11.20 -15.50
C SER A 382 -14.45 10.24 -16.44
N GLU A 383 -14.22 8.99 -16.02
CA GLU A 383 -13.61 7.95 -16.86
C GLU A 383 -14.54 7.50 -17.99
N LYS A 384 -15.86 7.48 -17.74
CA LYS A 384 -16.90 7.22 -18.75
C LYS A 384 -17.23 8.44 -19.61
N ASN A 385 -16.44 9.51 -19.54
CA ASN A 385 -16.62 10.77 -20.26
C ASN A 385 -17.98 11.47 -20.02
N GLN A 386 -18.61 11.24 -18.86
CA GLN A 386 -19.86 11.87 -18.44
C GLN A 386 -19.59 13.10 -17.57
N MET A 387 -18.87 14.09 -18.13
CA MET A 387 -18.27 15.21 -17.37
C MET A 387 -19.28 16.05 -16.60
N ASP A 388 -20.47 16.34 -17.16
CA ASP A 388 -21.50 17.13 -16.46
C ASP A 388 -22.02 16.44 -15.20
N ARG A 389 -22.10 15.09 -15.22
CA ARG A 389 -22.52 14.33 -14.05
C ARG A 389 -21.38 14.22 -13.04
N ALA A 390 -20.16 13.96 -13.53
CA ALA A 390 -18.97 13.90 -12.69
C ALA A 390 -18.77 15.21 -11.92
N GLU A 391 -18.95 16.35 -12.59
CA GLU A 391 -18.83 17.70 -12.02
C GLU A 391 -19.84 17.94 -10.91
N ARG A 392 -21.10 17.55 -11.11
CA ARG A 392 -22.14 17.66 -10.08
C ARG A 392 -21.79 16.84 -8.84
N HIS A 393 -21.27 15.62 -8.99
CA HIS A 393 -20.87 14.79 -7.85
C HIS A 393 -19.60 15.33 -7.17
N ALA A 394 -18.59 15.78 -7.93
CA ALA A 394 -17.38 16.36 -7.36
C ALA A 394 -17.72 17.59 -6.49
N LEU A 395 -18.52 18.52 -7.03
CA LEU A 395 -18.95 19.72 -6.34
C LEU A 395 -19.96 19.47 -5.20
N ALA A 396 -20.50 18.26 -5.05
CA ALA A 396 -21.34 17.89 -3.92
C ALA A 396 -20.54 17.49 -2.67
N ILE A 397 -19.24 17.20 -2.82
CA ILE A 397 -18.36 16.79 -1.71
C ILE A 397 -18.22 17.93 -0.68
N GLU A 398 -18.27 17.57 0.60
CA GLU A 398 -18.23 18.53 1.72
C GLU A 398 -16.84 18.67 2.36
N HIS A 399 -15.93 17.71 2.15
CA HIS A 399 -14.55 17.82 2.62
C HIS A 399 -13.63 18.51 1.59
N PRO A 400 -12.88 19.59 1.94
CA PRO A 400 -12.08 20.36 0.97
C PRO A 400 -11.05 19.55 0.19
N GLU A 401 -10.35 18.66 0.89
CA GLU A 401 -9.31 17.85 0.26
C GLU A 401 -9.91 16.80 -0.68
N ARG A 402 -11.04 16.18 -0.30
CA ARG A 402 -11.72 15.17 -1.13
C ARG A 402 -12.28 15.81 -2.41
N LEU A 403 -12.85 17.02 -2.27
CA LEU A 403 -13.30 17.87 -3.36
C LEU A 403 -12.13 18.21 -4.31
N ALA A 404 -11.01 18.69 -3.77
CA ALA A 404 -9.84 19.05 -4.57
C ALA A 404 -9.28 17.87 -5.34
N VAL A 405 -9.18 16.68 -4.72
CA VAL A 405 -8.73 15.46 -5.40
C VAL A 405 -9.68 15.07 -6.53
N ALA A 406 -10.99 15.09 -6.29
CA ALA A 406 -11.98 14.79 -7.34
C ALA A 406 -11.84 15.74 -8.53
N VAL A 407 -11.71 17.05 -8.26
CA VAL A 407 -11.54 18.08 -9.30
C VAL A 407 -10.20 17.93 -10.01
N ALA A 408 -9.10 17.73 -9.29
CA ALA A 408 -7.77 17.52 -9.88
C ALA A 408 -7.75 16.33 -10.86
N ASN A 409 -8.47 15.24 -10.55
CA ASN A 409 -8.59 14.08 -11.44
C ASN A 409 -9.43 14.36 -12.70
N MET A 410 -10.32 15.35 -12.66
CA MET A 410 -11.18 15.72 -13.78
C MET A 410 -10.51 16.73 -14.72
N LEU A 411 -9.75 17.69 -14.19
CA LEU A 411 -9.19 18.81 -14.97
C LEU A 411 -8.40 18.36 -16.21
N PRO A 412 -7.49 17.36 -16.16
CA PRO A 412 -6.76 16.92 -17.35
C PRO A 412 -7.64 16.25 -18.42
N LYS A 413 -8.84 15.78 -18.05
CA LYS A 413 -9.79 15.12 -18.95
C LYS A 413 -10.72 16.12 -19.62
N LEU A 414 -10.77 17.36 -19.15
CA LEU A 414 -11.51 18.44 -19.79
C LEU A 414 -10.68 18.96 -20.97
N GLY A 415 -11.08 18.57 -22.19
CA GLY A 415 -10.46 19.08 -23.42
C GLY A 415 -10.72 20.57 -23.69
N ASP A 416 -11.61 21.20 -22.92
CA ASP A 416 -11.96 22.62 -23.01
C ASP A 416 -11.33 23.39 -21.83
N LYS A 417 -10.38 24.27 -22.16
CA LYS A 417 -9.67 25.11 -21.20
C LYS A 417 -10.61 26.05 -20.43
N ILE A 418 -11.63 26.59 -21.09
CA ILE A 418 -12.59 27.51 -20.44
C ILE A 418 -13.39 26.74 -19.40
N ARG A 419 -13.84 25.54 -19.75
CA ARG A 419 -14.56 24.67 -18.83
C ARG A 419 -13.69 24.21 -17.67
N ALA A 420 -12.42 23.87 -17.92
CA ALA A 420 -11.47 23.50 -16.87
C ALA A 420 -11.23 24.65 -15.88
N ASP A 421 -11.05 25.87 -16.39
CA ASP A 421 -10.88 27.08 -15.58
C ASP A 421 -12.13 27.39 -14.72
N ALA A 422 -13.32 27.24 -15.31
CA ALA A 422 -14.58 27.42 -14.61
C ALA A 422 -14.75 26.41 -13.46
N LEU A 423 -14.43 25.12 -13.69
CA LEU A 423 -14.49 24.09 -12.66
C LEU A 423 -13.48 24.37 -11.53
N LEU A 424 -12.24 24.73 -11.89
CA LEU A 424 -11.20 25.08 -10.93
C LEU A 424 -11.63 26.27 -10.05
N THR A 425 -12.19 27.32 -10.66
CA THR A 425 -12.70 28.50 -9.96
C THR A 425 -13.85 28.16 -9.01
N GLN A 426 -14.81 27.34 -9.45
CA GLN A 426 -15.91 26.87 -8.60
C GLN A 426 -15.41 26.05 -7.41
N ALA A 427 -14.46 25.13 -7.65
CA ALA A 427 -13.86 24.31 -6.61
C ALA A 427 -13.14 25.17 -5.57
N GLN A 428 -12.34 26.16 -6.00
CA GLN A 428 -11.67 27.10 -5.11
C GLN A 428 -12.68 27.89 -4.26
N ALA A 429 -13.70 28.47 -4.89
CA ALA A 429 -14.74 29.22 -4.18
C ALA A 429 -15.46 28.36 -3.12
N ARG A 430 -15.65 27.06 -3.40
CA ARG A 430 -16.23 26.11 -2.44
C ARG A 430 -15.24 25.76 -1.32
N ILE A 431 -13.99 25.44 -1.63
CA ILE A 431 -12.92 25.16 -0.65
C ILE A 431 -12.78 26.32 0.35
N GLU A 432 -12.84 27.56 -0.12
CA GLU A 432 -12.74 28.74 0.74
C GLU A 432 -13.89 28.83 1.76
N ARG A 433 -15.09 28.40 1.40
CA ARG A 433 -16.29 28.43 2.27
C ARG A 433 -16.32 27.30 3.30
N LEU A 434 -15.76 26.15 2.97
CA LEU A 434 -15.69 25.01 3.88
C LEU A 434 -14.77 25.35 5.07
N GLN A 435 -15.00 24.82 6.28
CA GLN A 435 -14.14 25.08 7.44
C GLN A 435 -13.19 23.89 7.69
N THR A 436 -11.87 24.09 7.57
CA THR A 436 -10.80 23.17 8.01
C THR A 436 -9.43 23.72 7.59
N GLY A 437 -8.61 24.22 8.52
CA GLY A 437 -7.34 24.91 8.19
C GLY A 437 -6.34 24.05 7.42
N GLY A 438 -5.98 22.88 7.97
CA GLY A 438 -5.02 21.95 7.34
C GLY A 438 -5.53 21.35 6.03
N ALA A 439 -6.78 20.86 6.01
CA ALA A 439 -7.38 20.28 4.81
C ALA A 439 -7.52 21.29 3.66
N LYS A 440 -7.73 22.59 3.95
CA LYS A 440 -7.63 23.64 2.92
C LYS A 440 -6.24 23.75 2.33
N GLY A 441 -5.20 23.75 3.16
CA GLY A 441 -3.81 23.75 2.69
C GLY A 441 -3.52 22.57 1.76
N ARG A 442 -3.93 21.36 2.17
CA ARG A 442 -3.80 20.13 1.35
C ARG A 442 -4.61 20.23 0.05
N ALA A 443 -5.85 20.72 0.12
CA ALA A 443 -6.71 20.92 -1.05
C ALA A 443 -6.08 21.85 -2.10
N LEU A 444 -5.52 22.98 -1.66
CA LEU A 444 -4.82 23.91 -2.55
C LEU A 444 -3.54 23.29 -3.14
N LEU A 445 -2.84 22.44 -2.38
CA LEU A 445 -1.67 21.71 -2.88
C LEU A 445 -2.07 20.76 -4.02
N TYR A 446 -3.17 20.00 -3.89
CA TYR A 446 -3.67 19.13 -4.97
C TYR A 446 -4.08 19.91 -6.23
N LEU A 447 -4.62 21.12 -6.08
CA LEU A 447 -5.04 21.93 -7.22
C LEU A 447 -3.88 22.68 -7.89
N ALA A 448 -2.74 22.85 -7.21
CA ALA A 448 -1.62 23.67 -7.71
C ALA A 448 -1.05 23.16 -9.04
N GLY A 449 -0.72 21.86 -9.15
CA GLY A 449 -0.17 21.28 -10.38
C GLY A 449 -1.12 21.36 -11.59
N PRO A 450 -2.38 20.92 -11.45
CA PRO A 450 -3.39 21.09 -12.50
C PRO A 450 -3.61 22.56 -12.88
N ALA A 451 -3.68 23.47 -11.90
CA ALA A 451 -3.81 24.90 -12.16
C ALA A 451 -2.61 25.46 -12.94
N MET A 452 -1.37 25.09 -12.58
CA MET A 452 -0.17 25.51 -13.31
C MET A 452 -0.18 25.07 -14.79
N SER A 453 -0.85 23.96 -15.09
CA SER A 453 -1.00 23.47 -16.47
C SER A 453 -1.98 24.31 -17.29
N LEU A 454 -2.92 25.01 -16.64
CA LEU A 454 -3.89 25.91 -17.26
C LEU A 454 -3.35 27.35 -17.30
N ASP A 455 -2.87 27.83 -16.16
CA ASP A 455 -2.27 29.14 -15.91
C ASP A 455 -1.18 29.01 -14.83
N ALA A 456 0.07 29.23 -15.25
CA ALA A 456 1.24 29.11 -14.39
C ALA A 456 1.22 30.08 -13.20
N GLU A 457 0.73 31.31 -13.37
CA GLU A 457 0.65 32.29 -12.28
C GLU A 457 -0.39 31.89 -11.25
N HIS A 458 -1.56 31.43 -11.71
CA HIS A 458 -2.62 30.97 -10.81
C HIS A 458 -2.16 29.75 -10.02
N GLY A 459 -1.54 28.78 -10.68
CA GLY A 459 -1.01 27.60 -10.00
C GLY A 459 0.11 27.92 -9.00
N ARG A 460 1.00 28.87 -9.31
CA ARG A 460 1.99 29.40 -8.36
C ARG A 460 1.33 30.03 -7.14
N PHE A 461 0.29 30.83 -7.35
CA PHE A 461 -0.46 31.45 -6.27
C PHE A 461 -1.09 30.40 -5.34
N LEU A 462 -1.71 29.34 -5.89
CA LEU A 462 -2.28 28.25 -5.10
C LEU A 462 -1.21 27.50 -4.30
N LEU A 463 -0.06 27.20 -4.92
CA LEU A 463 1.05 26.52 -4.23
C LEU A 463 1.58 27.36 -3.07
N ASN A 464 1.84 28.65 -3.29
CA ASN A 464 2.31 29.55 -2.23
C ASN A 464 1.29 29.61 -1.07
N ARG A 465 -0.01 29.72 -1.40
CA ARG A 465 -1.06 29.73 -0.39
C ARG A 465 -1.17 28.40 0.37
N ALA A 466 -0.98 27.27 -0.32
CA ALA A 466 -0.94 25.95 0.29
C ALA A 466 0.21 25.86 1.32
N ILE A 467 1.41 26.31 0.95
CA ILE A 467 2.60 26.32 1.84
C ILE A 467 2.30 27.14 3.11
N VAL A 468 1.76 28.36 2.96
CA VAL A 468 1.43 29.23 4.09
C VAL A 468 0.43 28.56 5.04
N LEU A 469 -0.64 27.96 4.52
CA LEU A 469 -1.65 27.29 5.34
C LEU A 469 -1.13 26.03 6.02
N LEU A 470 -0.31 25.24 5.33
CA LEU A 470 0.27 24.01 5.87
C LEU A 470 1.32 24.30 6.95
N ASN A 471 2.16 25.33 6.76
CA ASN A 471 3.07 25.82 7.80
C ASN A 471 2.28 26.30 9.03
N ALA A 472 1.25 27.12 8.84
CA ALA A 472 0.41 27.63 9.94
C ALA A 472 -0.29 26.51 10.71
N ALA A 473 -0.73 25.46 10.02
CA ALA A 473 -1.33 24.27 10.62
C ALA A 473 -0.30 23.28 11.20
N LYS A 474 1.00 23.50 10.97
CA LYS A 474 2.09 22.53 11.23
C LYS A 474 1.78 21.14 10.66
N ALA A 475 1.14 21.12 9.50
CA ALA A 475 0.71 19.90 8.85
C ALA A 475 1.91 19.06 8.42
N ASP A 476 1.73 17.75 8.48
CA ASP A 476 2.69 16.74 8.03
C ASP A 476 2.25 16.17 6.66
N LEU A 477 3.03 15.23 6.12
CA LEU A 477 2.73 14.58 4.84
C LEU A 477 1.67 13.46 4.94
N ASN A 478 1.01 13.30 6.08
CA ASN A 478 -0.02 12.28 6.25
C ASN A 478 -1.32 12.66 5.53
N GLY A 479 -1.41 12.31 4.25
CA GLY A 479 -2.61 12.55 3.44
C GLY A 479 -3.79 11.67 3.84
N ALA A 480 -3.57 10.53 4.51
CA ALA A 480 -4.64 9.65 4.98
C ALA A 480 -5.34 10.12 6.27
N GLY A 481 -4.84 11.18 6.93
CA GLY A 481 -5.39 11.67 8.19
C GLY A 481 -6.81 12.22 8.05
N ASP A 482 -6.96 13.34 7.34
CA ASP A 482 -8.23 14.06 7.24
C ASP A 482 -9.03 13.68 5.98
N SER A 483 -8.37 13.23 4.92
CA SER A 483 -9.02 12.93 3.64
C SER A 483 -9.69 11.55 3.59
N ALA A 484 -9.23 10.61 4.41
CA ALA A 484 -9.72 9.24 4.34
C ALA A 484 -11.19 9.18 4.77
N ILE A 485 -11.97 8.41 4.03
CA ILE A 485 -13.39 8.19 4.31
C ILE A 485 -13.50 6.95 5.16
N ARG A 486 -14.05 7.08 6.37
CA ARG A 486 -14.22 5.96 7.32
C ARG A 486 -15.69 5.80 7.67
N ILE A 487 -16.23 4.64 7.37
CA ILE A 487 -17.61 4.27 7.71
C ILE A 487 -17.55 3.06 8.62
N GLU A 488 -17.86 3.28 9.90
CA GLU A 488 -17.94 2.21 10.90
C GLU A 488 -19.27 2.32 11.65
N THR A 489 -20.11 1.31 11.49
CA THR A 489 -21.40 1.15 12.19
C THR A 489 -21.58 -0.33 12.52
N GLY A 490 -22.39 -0.69 13.53
CA GLY A 490 -22.72 -2.11 13.78
C GLY A 490 -21.59 -3.11 13.59
N GLU A 491 -21.80 -4.06 12.68
CA GLU A 491 -20.83 -5.06 12.20
C GLU A 491 -20.17 -4.64 10.86
N PHE A 492 -20.70 -3.62 10.19
CA PHE A 492 -20.19 -3.08 8.93
C PHE A 492 -19.05 -2.08 9.12
N ALA A 493 -17.97 -2.29 8.37
CA ALA A 493 -16.82 -1.40 8.35
C ALA A 493 -16.27 -1.32 6.92
N THR A 494 -16.13 -0.11 6.40
CA THR A 494 -15.47 0.14 5.12
C THR A 494 -14.75 1.49 5.15
N GLY A 495 -13.77 1.65 4.28
CA GLY A 495 -13.16 2.95 4.11
C GLY A 495 -12.23 3.02 2.91
N ARG A 496 -11.90 4.26 2.56
CA ARG A 496 -11.15 4.59 1.35
C ARG A 496 -10.24 5.79 1.63
N VAL A 497 -8.96 5.67 1.29
CA VAL A 497 -8.08 6.85 1.24
C VAL A 497 -8.40 7.64 -0.03
N VAL A 498 -8.61 8.94 0.11
CA VAL A 498 -8.87 9.85 -1.02
C VAL A 498 -7.60 10.61 -1.35
N GLY A 499 -7.14 10.53 -2.60
CA GLY A 499 -5.88 11.11 -3.03
C GLY A 499 -4.68 10.26 -2.61
N SER A 500 -3.55 10.92 -2.32
CA SER A 500 -2.35 10.24 -1.87
C SER A 500 -2.34 10.05 -0.35
N ALA A 501 -2.08 8.82 0.10
CA ALA A 501 -1.82 8.55 1.51
C ALA A 501 -0.56 9.27 2.02
N ASP A 502 0.39 9.52 1.12
CA ASP A 502 1.63 10.25 1.36
C ASP A 502 1.69 11.48 0.43
N LEU A 503 1.60 12.67 1.02
CA LEU A 503 1.61 13.91 0.24
C LEU A 503 2.95 14.21 -0.41
N ALA A 504 4.03 13.47 -0.13
CA ALA A 504 5.32 13.64 -0.80
C ALA A 504 5.16 13.58 -2.33
N ALA A 505 4.36 12.65 -2.86
CA ALA A 505 4.10 12.54 -4.29
C ALA A 505 3.46 13.82 -4.88
N VAL A 506 2.52 14.42 -4.15
CA VAL A 506 1.83 15.65 -4.57
C VAL A 506 2.78 16.85 -4.52
N VAL A 507 3.65 16.92 -3.50
CA VAL A 507 4.72 17.93 -3.42
C VAL A 507 5.68 17.78 -4.60
N ILE A 508 6.12 16.55 -4.90
CA ILE A 508 7.03 16.27 -6.02
C ILE A 508 6.41 16.72 -7.34
N GLU A 509 5.15 16.34 -7.61
CA GLU A 509 4.45 16.71 -8.83
C GLU A 509 4.27 18.23 -8.97
N ALA A 510 3.85 18.92 -7.89
CA ALA A 510 3.68 20.37 -7.90
C ALA A 510 5.00 21.10 -8.17
N PHE A 511 6.11 20.68 -7.55
CA PHE A 511 7.42 21.30 -7.77
C PHE A 511 8.04 20.92 -9.11
N ALA A 512 7.76 19.74 -9.65
CA ALA A 512 8.13 19.38 -11.01
C ALA A 512 7.42 20.29 -12.02
N LYS A 513 6.10 20.48 -11.88
CA LYS A 513 5.32 21.37 -12.73
C LYS A 513 5.74 22.83 -12.60
N LEU A 514 6.07 23.27 -11.39
CA LEU A 514 6.62 24.61 -11.17
C LEU A 514 7.94 24.79 -11.92
N THR A 515 8.85 23.81 -11.82
CA THR A 515 10.15 23.86 -12.51
C THR A 515 10.00 23.86 -14.03
N GLU A 516 9.02 23.13 -14.58
CA GLU A 516 8.70 23.17 -16.01
C GLU A 516 8.21 24.55 -16.48
N THR A 517 7.45 25.25 -15.64
CA THR A 517 6.86 26.57 -15.95
C THR A 517 7.72 27.75 -15.51
N ASP A 518 8.86 27.48 -14.85
CA ASP A 518 9.83 28.45 -14.33
C ASP A 518 11.24 28.16 -14.89
N PRO A 519 11.48 28.44 -16.19
CA PRO A 519 12.70 28.03 -16.86
C PRO A 519 13.96 28.72 -16.34
N GLU A 520 13.81 29.87 -15.69
CA GLU A 520 14.85 30.70 -15.06
C GLU A 520 15.05 30.38 -13.57
N LEU A 521 14.23 29.51 -12.98
CA LEU A 521 14.29 29.10 -11.58
C LEU A 521 14.16 30.27 -10.58
N VAL A 522 13.35 31.27 -10.93
CA VAL A 522 13.11 32.43 -10.06
C VAL A 522 12.27 32.03 -8.84
N HIS A 523 11.29 31.16 -9.06
CA HIS A 523 10.27 30.80 -8.10
C HIS A 523 10.47 29.42 -7.48
N ALA A 524 10.89 28.40 -8.24
CA ALA A 524 10.93 27.02 -7.76
C ALA A 524 11.84 26.81 -6.53
N PRO A 525 13.12 27.24 -6.54
CA PRO A 525 13.98 27.12 -5.36
C PRO A 525 13.49 27.98 -4.19
N SER A 526 13.00 29.19 -4.49
CA SER A 526 12.48 30.13 -3.49
C SER A 526 11.28 29.56 -2.73
N LEU A 527 10.29 29.02 -3.45
CA LEU A 527 9.11 28.38 -2.85
C LEU A 527 9.48 27.10 -2.10
N ALA A 528 10.43 26.31 -2.60
CA ALA A 528 10.89 25.11 -1.91
C ALA A 528 11.46 25.45 -0.53
N MET A 529 12.11 26.61 -0.38
CA MET A 529 12.69 27.06 0.89
C MET A 529 11.66 27.56 1.92
N LEU A 530 10.43 27.87 1.51
CA LEU A 530 9.40 28.42 2.40
C LEU A 530 8.78 27.38 3.35
N TRP A 531 8.94 26.09 3.09
CA TRP A 531 8.45 25.04 3.98
C TRP A 531 9.15 25.08 5.34
N GLU A 532 8.40 25.16 6.44
CA GLU A 532 8.97 25.13 7.79
C GLU A 532 9.48 23.73 8.17
N SER A 533 8.77 22.68 7.74
CA SER A 533 9.19 21.28 7.92
C SER A 533 10.44 20.99 7.09
N ALA A 534 11.50 20.50 7.74
CA ALA A 534 12.77 20.18 7.07
C ALA A 534 12.61 19.01 6.10
N GLU A 535 11.81 18.01 6.46
CA GLU A 535 11.38 16.92 5.57
C GLU A 535 10.75 17.45 4.28
N ILE A 536 9.68 18.24 4.37
CA ILE A 536 8.93 18.71 3.19
C ILE A 536 9.81 19.61 2.32
N ARG A 537 10.60 20.49 2.97
CA ARG A 537 11.58 21.36 2.30
C ARG A 537 12.57 20.54 1.48
N ALA A 538 13.13 19.48 2.06
CA ALA A 538 14.10 18.63 1.37
C ALA A 538 13.48 17.88 0.19
N ILE A 539 12.25 17.37 0.35
CA ILE A 539 11.51 16.71 -0.75
C ILE A 539 11.25 17.71 -1.89
N ALA A 540 10.82 18.93 -1.56
CA ALA A 540 10.60 19.99 -2.57
C ALA A 540 11.91 20.36 -3.29
N GLN A 541 13.02 20.54 -2.57
CA GLN A 541 14.34 20.80 -3.16
C GLN A 541 14.78 19.66 -4.09
N ALA A 542 14.63 18.41 -3.65
CA ALA A 542 14.97 17.22 -4.44
C ALA A 542 14.08 17.08 -5.68
N ALA A 543 12.80 17.48 -5.62
CA ALA A 543 11.90 17.48 -6.76
C ALA A 543 12.32 18.50 -7.83
N VAL A 544 12.73 19.71 -7.42
CA VAL A 544 13.31 20.72 -8.33
C VAL A 544 14.61 20.17 -8.93
N ALA A 545 15.50 19.61 -8.11
CA ALA A 545 16.76 19.01 -8.54
C ALA A 545 16.56 17.92 -9.61
N ARG A 546 15.63 16.99 -9.36
CA ARG A 546 15.27 15.91 -10.30
C ARG A 546 14.77 16.46 -11.63
N SER A 547 13.89 17.47 -11.58
CA SER A 547 13.32 18.10 -12.77
C SER A 547 14.41 18.77 -13.63
N LEU A 548 15.42 19.37 -13.00
CA LEU A 548 16.59 19.92 -13.69
C LEU A 548 17.44 18.83 -14.35
N MET A 549 17.67 17.71 -13.66
CA MET A 549 18.40 16.57 -14.23
C MET A 549 17.69 16.00 -15.46
N GLU A 550 16.37 15.85 -15.40
CA GLU A 550 15.58 15.37 -16.53
C GLU A 550 15.61 16.35 -17.70
N ARG A 551 15.54 17.65 -17.42
CA ARG A 551 15.68 18.70 -18.45
C ARG A 551 17.06 18.66 -19.12
N ALA A 552 18.13 18.48 -18.35
CA ALA A 552 19.48 18.33 -18.88
C ALA A 552 19.61 17.06 -19.74
N LYS A 553 19.06 15.93 -19.27
CA LYS A 553 19.04 14.68 -20.03
C LYS A 553 18.32 14.84 -21.37
N ARG A 554 17.11 15.43 -21.38
CA ARG A 554 16.34 15.68 -22.62
C ARG A 554 17.12 16.52 -23.63
N ARG A 555 17.80 17.58 -23.17
CA ARG A 555 18.65 18.42 -24.05
C ARG A 555 19.85 17.69 -24.64
N THR A 556 20.37 16.68 -23.92
CA THR A 556 21.47 15.84 -24.40
C THR A 556 20.96 14.85 -25.45
N ASP A 557 19.80 14.25 -25.22
CA ASP A 557 19.20 13.23 -26.09
C ASP A 557 18.65 13.82 -27.41
N THR A 558 18.15 15.06 -27.41
CA THR A 558 17.61 15.70 -28.63
C THR A 558 18.68 16.29 -29.55
N GLY A 559 19.96 16.26 -29.16
CA GLY A 559 21.04 16.98 -29.85
C GLY A 559 20.87 18.51 -29.79
N PRO A 560 21.92 19.29 -30.12
CA PRO A 560 21.73 20.70 -30.43
C PRO A 560 20.86 20.81 -31.71
N PRO A 561 19.94 21.79 -31.80
CA PRO A 561 19.32 22.13 -33.08
C PRO A 561 20.35 22.52 -34.15
#